data_AF-A0AAW3ZWF0-F1
#
_entry.id   AF-A0AAW3ZWF0-F1
#
_cell.length_a   1.000
_cell.length_b   1.000
_cell.length_c   1.000
_cell.angle_alpha   90.00
_cell.angle_beta   90.00
_cell.angle_gamma   90.00
#
_symmetry.space_group_name_H-M   'P 1'
#
loop_
_entity.id
_entity.type
_entity.pdbx_description
1 polymer ?
#
loop_
_entity_poly.entity_id
_entity_poly.type
_entity_poly.pdbx_seq_one_letter_code
_entity_poly.pdbx_strand_id
1 'polypeptide(L)'
;MKIKFLLLMVLPILAFASDHSGANYDIIERALNFLLFFSILIYFVAKPLKQLYLDRIANIANKLESIQEKLRASKAKKDDALKRVEEAKINAASLVETAKKEAQNLVQKVKKESELEIVNMERSFKDQKDFEERKMTKTVVNEILNEIFASDSLKIDQKELINIILKKVS
;
A
#
# COMPACT_ATOMS: atom_id res chain seq x y z
N MET A 1 41.47 -25.05 -33.88
CA MET A 1 42.33 -23.85 -33.98
C MET A 1 43.64 -23.96 -33.18
N LYS A 2 43.67 -24.65 -32.03
CA LYS A 2 44.88 -24.84 -31.19
C LYS A 2 46.02 -25.64 -31.87
N ILE A 3 45.70 -26.69 -32.65
CA ILE A 3 46.71 -27.51 -33.35
C ILE A 3 47.49 -26.71 -34.42
N LYS A 4 46.83 -25.75 -35.09
CA LYS A 4 47.45 -24.93 -36.15
C LYS A 4 48.44 -23.91 -35.57
N PHE A 5 48.12 -23.33 -34.41
CA PHE A 5 49.05 -22.45 -33.67
C PHE A 5 50.22 -23.23 -33.07
N LEU A 6 49.99 -24.47 -32.61
CA LEU A 6 51.05 -25.35 -32.13
C LEU A 6 52.02 -25.71 -33.28
N LEU A 7 51.48 -26.03 -34.46
CA LEU A 7 52.27 -26.33 -35.66
C LEU A 7 53.10 -25.12 -36.14
N LEU A 8 52.57 -23.91 -36.02
CA LEU A 8 53.27 -22.66 -36.34
C LEU A 8 54.43 -22.37 -35.36
N MET A 9 54.28 -22.72 -34.08
CA MET A 9 55.32 -22.58 -33.06
C MET A 9 56.46 -23.60 -33.20
N VAL A 10 56.19 -24.78 -33.76
CA VAL A 10 57.18 -25.87 -33.95
C VAL A 10 57.94 -25.74 -35.29
N LEU A 11 57.38 -25.04 -36.27
CA LEU A 11 58.01 -24.77 -37.58
C LEU A 11 59.44 -24.17 -37.50
N PRO A 12 59.72 -23.14 -36.66
CA PRO A 12 61.07 -22.61 -36.56
C PRO A 12 62.07 -23.62 -35.97
N ILE A 13 61.63 -24.48 -35.04
CA ILE A 13 62.49 -25.52 -34.43
C ILE A 13 62.94 -26.54 -35.50
N LEU A 14 62.06 -26.87 -36.44
CA LEU A 14 62.36 -27.76 -37.56
C LEU A 14 63.25 -27.09 -38.62
N ALA A 15 63.09 -25.78 -38.85
CA ALA A 15 63.96 -25.02 -39.76
C ALA A 15 65.40 -24.91 -39.21
N PHE A 16 65.57 -24.72 -37.90
CA PHE A 16 66.89 -24.69 -37.23
C PHE A 16 67.57 -26.07 -37.10
N ALA A 17 66.82 -27.17 -37.28
CA ALA A 17 67.33 -28.54 -37.16
C ALA A 17 67.85 -29.14 -38.49
N SER A 18 67.82 -28.39 -39.60
CA SER A 18 68.45 -28.83 -40.85
C SER A 18 69.98 -28.73 -40.74
N ASP A 19 70.62 -29.89 -40.71
CA ASP A 19 72.07 -30.05 -40.61
C ASP A 19 72.75 -29.53 -41.90
N HIS A 20 73.53 -28.45 -41.79
CA HIS A 20 74.39 -27.96 -42.88
C HIS A 20 75.82 -28.38 -42.56
N SER A 21 76.24 -29.50 -43.17
CA SER A 21 77.58 -30.03 -43.12
C SER A 21 78.57 -29.04 -43.74
N GLY A 22 79.23 -28.25 -42.92
CA GLY A 22 80.23 -27.27 -43.34
C GLY A 22 80.59 -26.31 -42.22
N ALA A 23 81.63 -26.63 -41.45
CA ALA A 23 82.18 -25.73 -40.45
C ALA A 23 82.83 -24.53 -41.14
N ASN A 24 82.15 -23.37 -41.21
CA ASN A 24 82.72 -22.02 -41.30
C ASN A 24 81.60 -20.94 -41.17
N TYR A 25 81.70 -20.08 -40.15
CA TYR A 25 81.16 -18.70 -40.03
C TYR A 25 79.70 -18.30 -40.37
N ASP A 26 78.70 -19.18 -40.46
CA ASP A 26 77.28 -18.76 -40.69
C ASP A 26 76.50 -18.25 -39.47
N ILE A 27 77.17 -17.90 -38.36
CA ILE A 27 76.49 -17.38 -37.16
C ILE A 27 75.78 -16.05 -37.47
N ILE A 28 76.37 -15.21 -38.32
CA ILE A 28 75.83 -13.89 -38.67
C ILE A 28 74.53 -14.04 -39.48
N GLU A 29 74.54 -14.90 -40.50
CA GLU A 29 73.36 -15.14 -41.36
C GLU A 29 72.21 -15.79 -40.57
N ARG A 30 72.54 -16.76 -39.69
CA ARG A 30 71.57 -17.40 -38.80
C ARG A 30 71.00 -16.42 -37.77
N ALA A 31 71.82 -15.54 -37.20
CA ALA A 31 71.38 -14.51 -36.27
C ALA A 31 70.45 -13.49 -36.94
N LEU A 32 70.75 -13.11 -38.19
CA LEU A 32 69.92 -12.20 -38.97
C LEU A 32 68.55 -12.84 -39.31
N ASN A 33 68.54 -14.12 -39.70
CA ASN A 33 67.30 -14.88 -39.92
C ASN A 33 66.48 -15.04 -38.62
N PHE A 34 67.13 -15.32 -37.49
CA PHE A 34 66.48 -15.38 -36.18
C PHE A 34 65.88 -14.03 -35.79
N LEU A 35 66.62 -12.93 -35.97
CA LEU A 35 66.15 -11.59 -35.64
C LEU A 35 64.96 -11.19 -36.52
N LEU A 36 64.99 -11.54 -37.81
CA LEU A 36 63.91 -11.27 -38.75
C LEU A 36 62.65 -12.06 -38.38
N PHE A 37 62.80 -13.36 -38.09
CA PHE A 37 61.69 -14.19 -37.62
C PHE A 37 61.13 -13.71 -36.27
N PHE A 38 61.99 -13.39 -35.31
CA PHE A 38 61.62 -12.92 -33.99
C PHE A 38 60.90 -11.56 -34.06
N SER A 39 61.33 -10.67 -34.96
CA SER A 39 60.68 -9.37 -35.20
C SER A 39 59.26 -9.55 -35.76
N ILE A 40 59.09 -10.46 -36.73
CA ILE A 40 57.75 -10.80 -37.27
C ILE A 40 56.88 -11.44 -36.19
N LEU A 41 57.44 -12.36 -35.40
CA LEU A 41 56.73 -13.03 -34.30
C LEU A 41 56.22 -12.01 -33.27
N ILE A 42 57.07 -11.11 -32.80
CA ILE A 42 56.69 -10.05 -31.86
C ILE A 42 55.62 -9.15 -32.47
N TYR A 43 55.75 -8.78 -33.76
CA TYR A 43 54.76 -7.93 -34.43
C TYR A 43 53.34 -8.56 -34.42
N PHE A 44 53.24 -9.86 -34.67
CA PHE A 44 51.96 -10.58 -34.66
C PHE A 44 51.43 -10.88 -33.25
N VAL A 45 52.30 -11.16 -32.28
CA VAL A 45 51.89 -11.57 -30.91
C VAL A 45 51.67 -10.38 -29.98
N ALA A 46 52.38 -9.27 -30.15
CA ALA A 46 52.32 -8.13 -29.23
C ALA A 46 50.91 -7.53 -29.11
N LYS A 47 50.19 -7.40 -30.24
CA LYS A 47 48.83 -6.85 -30.26
C LYS A 47 47.81 -7.72 -29.52
N PRO A 48 47.61 -9.01 -29.86
CA PRO A 48 46.65 -9.86 -29.14
C PRO A 48 47.05 -10.07 -27.69
N LEU A 49 48.35 -10.16 -27.38
CA LEU A 49 48.80 -10.31 -25.99
C LEU A 49 48.45 -9.07 -25.16
N LYS A 50 48.76 -7.86 -25.66
CA LYS A 50 48.40 -6.60 -24.98
C LYS A 50 46.89 -6.48 -24.78
N GLN A 51 46.10 -6.82 -25.80
CA GLN A 51 44.64 -6.77 -25.73
C GLN A 51 44.10 -7.73 -24.67
N LEU A 52 44.59 -8.98 -24.61
CA LEU A 52 44.19 -9.95 -23.57
C LEU A 52 44.47 -9.45 -22.16
N TYR A 53 45.60 -8.77 -21.92
CA TYR A 53 45.90 -8.19 -20.61
C TYR A 53 44.97 -7.03 -20.27
N LEU A 54 44.73 -6.11 -21.20
CA LEU A 54 43.81 -4.99 -21.00
C LEU A 54 42.38 -5.46 -20.76
N ASP A 55 41.90 -6.44 -21.53
CA ASP A 55 40.57 -7.03 -21.38
C ASP A 55 40.41 -7.69 -19.99
N ARG A 56 41.45 -8.35 -19.48
CA ARG A 56 41.42 -8.92 -18.12
C ARG A 56 41.34 -7.84 -17.05
N ILE A 57 42.12 -6.77 -17.18
CA ILE A 57 42.09 -5.64 -16.26
C ILE A 57 40.69 -4.99 -16.28
N ALA A 58 40.16 -4.73 -17.47
CA ALA A 58 38.82 -4.17 -17.65
C ALA A 58 37.74 -5.07 -17.04
N ASN A 59 37.80 -6.38 -17.26
CA ASN A 59 36.86 -7.33 -16.67
C ASN A 59 36.91 -7.37 -15.14
N ILE A 60 38.11 -7.26 -14.54
CA ILE A 60 38.26 -7.22 -13.08
C ILE A 60 37.69 -5.90 -12.54
N ALA A 61 37.99 -4.77 -13.19
CA ALA A 61 37.45 -3.46 -12.82
C ALA A 61 35.91 -3.48 -12.86
N ASN A 62 35.32 -3.96 -13.96
CA ASN A 62 33.87 -4.07 -14.11
C ASN A 62 33.24 -4.99 -13.06
N LYS A 63 33.89 -6.11 -12.71
CA LYS A 63 33.39 -7.00 -11.65
C LYS A 63 33.41 -6.31 -10.29
N LEU A 64 34.51 -5.62 -9.94
CA LEU A 64 34.61 -4.89 -8.68
C LEU A 64 33.59 -3.77 -8.59
N GLU A 65 33.41 -3.00 -9.66
CA GLU A 65 32.41 -1.95 -9.75
C GLU A 65 31.00 -2.51 -9.57
N SER A 66 30.66 -3.60 -10.28
CA SER A 66 29.34 -4.24 -10.15
C SER A 66 29.08 -4.78 -8.74
N ILE A 67 30.12 -5.25 -8.02
CA ILE A 67 29.98 -5.72 -6.64
C ILE A 67 29.76 -4.54 -5.69
N GLN A 68 30.52 -3.45 -5.87
CA GLN A 68 30.34 -2.24 -5.07
C GLN A 68 28.96 -1.62 -5.31
N GLU A 69 28.50 -1.58 -6.55
CA GLU A 69 27.17 -1.09 -6.90
C GLU A 69 26.08 -1.97 -6.28
N LYS A 70 26.16 -3.30 -6.43
CA LYS A 70 25.22 -4.23 -5.78
C LYS A 70 25.21 -4.08 -4.27
N LEU A 71 26.38 -3.91 -3.64
CA LEU A 71 26.48 -3.71 -2.20
C LEU A 71 25.85 -2.38 -1.77
N ARG A 72 26.13 -1.28 -2.48
CA ARG A 72 25.51 0.03 -2.23
C ARG A 72 24.00 -0.03 -2.42
N ALA A 73 23.52 -0.62 -3.51
CA ALA A 73 22.10 -0.79 -3.78
C ALA A 73 21.42 -1.66 -2.71
N SER A 74 22.07 -2.73 -2.25
CA SER A 74 21.53 -3.59 -1.19
C SER A 74 21.46 -2.86 0.15
N LYS A 75 22.48 -2.06 0.51
CA LYS A 75 22.46 -1.25 1.73
C LYS A 75 21.37 -0.17 1.66
N ALA A 76 21.28 0.55 0.54
CA ALA A 76 20.24 1.54 0.34
C ALA A 76 18.82 0.93 0.43
N LYS A 77 18.59 -0.24 -0.18
CA LYS A 77 17.32 -0.96 -0.06
C LYS A 77 17.01 -1.39 1.37
N LYS A 78 18.03 -1.84 2.12
CA LYS A 78 17.87 -2.21 3.53
C LYS A 78 17.47 -0.99 4.37
N ASP A 79 18.17 0.13 4.18
CA ASP A 79 17.91 1.36 4.94
C ASP A 79 16.52 1.94 4.61
N ASP A 80 16.13 1.93 3.33
CA ASP A 80 14.78 2.33 2.89
C ASP A 80 13.69 1.41 3.49
N ALA A 81 13.92 0.10 3.49
CA ALA A 81 12.99 -0.85 4.11
C ALA A 81 12.87 -0.63 5.64
N LEU A 82 13.97 -0.37 6.34
CA LEU A 82 13.95 -0.06 7.77
C LEU A 82 13.19 1.23 8.06
N LYS A 83 13.43 2.29 7.28
CA LYS A 83 12.68 3.55 7.39
C LYS A 83 11.18 3.33 7.19
N ARG A 84 10.78 2.60 6.14
CA ARG A 84 9.37 2.27 5.91
C ARG A 84 8.74 1.50 7.05
N VAL A 85 9.48 0.57 7.67
CA VAL A 85 8.99 -0.17 8.84
C VAL A 85 8.82 0.75 10.05
N GLU A 86 9.75 1.67 10.29
CA GLU A 86 9.63 2.65 11.37
C GLU A 86 8.46 3.61 11.14
N GLU A 87 8.33 4.16 9.94
CA GLU A 87 7.19 5.00 9.53
C GLU A 87 5.87 4.26 9.68
N ALA A 88 5.79 3.00 9.22
CA ALA A 88 4.60 2.18 9.35
C ALA A 88 4.23 1.92 10.82
N LYS A 89 5.21 1.72 11.71
CA LYS A 89 4.96 1.56 13.16
C LYS A 89 4.42 2.84 13.78
N ILE A 90 4.99 4.00 13.45
CA ILE A 90 4.53 5.30 13.95
C ILE A 90 3.10 5.55 13.46
N ASN A 91 2.84 5.32 12.17
CA ASN A 91 1.52 5.50 11.57
C ASN A 91 0.49 4.54 12.20
N ALA A 92 0.85 3.28 12.43
CA ALA A 92 -0.03 2.32 13.09
C ALA A 92 -0.37 2.73 14.52
N ALA A 93 0.63 3.20 15.30
CA ALA A 93 0.40 3.69 16.65
C ALA A 93 -0.53 4.92 16.67
N SER A 94 -0.30 5.87 15.76
CA SER A 94 -1.15 7.06 15.60
C SER A 94 -2.58 6.71 15.16
N LEU A 95 -2.73 5.71 14.28
CA LEU A 95 -4.04 5.23 13.83
C LEU A 95 -4.82 4.59 14.98
N VAL A 96 -4.17 3.75 15.79
CA VAL A 96 -4.80 3.14 16.97
C VAL A 96 -5.22 4.21 17.98
N GLU A 97 -4.39 5.22 18.22
CA GLU A 97 -4.72 6.32 19.13
C GLU A 97 -5.91 7.13 18.61
N THR A 98 -5.91 7.47 17.32
CA THR A 98 -7.01 8.20 16.66
C THR A 98 -8.30 7.38 16.71
N ALA A 99 -8.26 6.09 16.37
CA ALA A 99 -9.42 5.21 16.42
C ALA A 99 -9.99 5.10 17.84
N LYS A 100 -9.13 5.07 18.87
CA LYS A 100 -9.59 5.07 20.28
C LYS A 100 -10.29 6.38 20.65
N LYS A 101 -9.75 7.53 20.23
CA LYS A 101 -10.38 8.84 20.44
C LYS A 101 -11.71 8.95 19.70
N GLU A 102 -11.77 8.49 18.46
CA GLU A 102 -13.00 8.46 17.66
C GLU A 102 -14.06 7.54 18.29
N ALA A 103 -13.68 6.36 18.77
CA ALA A 103 -14.59 5.47 19.48
C ALA A 103 -15.16 6.12 20.75
N GLN A 104 -14.32 6.81 21.53
CA GLN A 104 -14.79 7.55 22.71
C GLN A 104 -15.75 8.68 22.34
N ASN A 105 -15.44 9.45 21.30
CA ASN A 105 -16.32 10.51 20.79
C ASN A 105 -17.65 9.95 20.27
N LEU A 106 -17.62 8.81 19.57
CA LEU A 106 -18.81 8.14 19.07
C LEU A 106 -19.69 7.67 20.23
N VAL A 107 -19.11 7.04 21.26
CA VAL A 107 -19.84 6.60 22.45
C VAL A 107 -20.51 7.80 23.15
N GLN A 108 -19.79 8.92 23.32
CA GLN A 108 -20.36 10.12 23.92
C GLN A 108 -21.48 10.72 23.07
N LYS A 109 -21.32 10.73 21.74
CA LYS A 109 -22.33 11.23 20.80
C LYS A 109 -23.59 10.37 20.86
N VAL A 110 -23.45 9.06 20.76
CA VAL A 110 -24.56 8.11 20.85
C VAL A 110 -25.27 8.25 22.20
N LYS A 111 -24.54 8.32 23.31
CA LYS A 111 -25.13 8.53 24.63
C LYS A 111 -25.97 9.81 24.69
N LYS A 112 -25.43 10.93 24.19
CA LYS A 112 -26.14 12.22 24.18
C LYS A 112 -27.37 12.19 23.27
N GLU A 113 -27.27 11.57 22.10
CA GLU A 113 -28.39 11.39 21.19
C GLU A 113 -29.48 10.52 21.81
N SER A 114 -29.12 9.40 22.44
CA SER A 114 -30.08 8.53 23.15
C SER A 114 -30.74 9.23 24.34
N GLU A 115 -30.00 10.01 25.13
CA GLU A 115 -30.59 10.81 26.22
C GLU A 115 -31.62 11.81 25.69
N LEU A 116 -31.31 12.46 24.57
CA LEU A 116 -32.22 13.42 23.92
C LEU A 116 -33.46 12.72 23.33
N GLU A 117 -33.27 11.53 22.76
CA GLU A 117 -34.36 10.70 22.24
C GLU A 117 -35.30 10.23 23.36
N ILE A 118 -34.76 9.80 24.52
CA ILE A 118 -35.56 9.45 25.70
C ILE A 118 -36.42 10.63 26.14
N VAL A 119 -35.82 11.82 26.29
CA VAL A 119 -36.57 13.03 26.70
C VAL A 119 -37.67 13.38 25.70
N ASN A 120 -37.41 13.25 24.40
CA ASN A 120 -38.41 13.49 23.37
C ASN A 120 -39.53 12.44 23.41
N MET A 121 -39.19 11.18 23.66
CA MET A 121 -40.14 10.09 23.80
C MET A 121 -41.04 10.28 25.03
N GLU A 122 -40.47 10.66 26.17
CA GLU A 122 -41.22 10.99 27.38
C GLU A 122 -42.20 12.15 27.15
N ARG A 123 -41.76 13.21 26.48
CA ARG A 123 -42.64 14.34 26.10
C ARG A 123 -43.77 13.88 25.19
N SER A 124 -43.46 13.15 24.12
CA SER A 124 -44.47 12.62 23.20
C SER A 124 -45.46 11.69 23.89
N PHE A 125 -44.99 10.85 24.81
CA PHE A 125 -45.85 9.94 25.57
C PHE A 125 -46.78 10.70 26.52
N LYS A 126 -46.27 11.76 27.18
CA LYS A 126 -47.10 12.64 28.01
C LYS A 126 -48.18 13.33 27.19
N ASP A 127 -47.81 13.90 26.05
CA ASP A 127 -48.77 14.57 25.15
C ASP A 127 -49.84 13.61 24.65
N GLN A 128 -49.47 12.35 24.33
CA GLN A 128 -50.40 11.31 23.92
C GLN A 128 -51.34 10.88 25.05
N LYS A 129 -50.81 10.74 26.27
CA LYS A 129 -51.61 10.44 27.46
C LYS A 129 -52.65 11.53 27.72
N ASP A 130 -52.24 12.80 27.70
CA ASP A 130 -53.14 13.94 27.90
C ASP A 130 -54.23 13.99 26.82
N PHE A 131 -53.90 13.63 25.58
CA PHE A 131 -54.87 13.53 24.49
C PHE A 131 -55.89 12.40 24.70
N GLU A 132 -55.42 11.20 25.05
CA GLU A 132 -56.29 10.04 25.32
C GLU A 132 -57.18 10.28 26.55
N GLU A 133 -56.67 10.92 27.60
CA GLU A 133 -57.47 11.28 28.78
C GLU A 133 -58.64 12.22 28.41
N ARG A 134 -58.37 13.23 27.58
CA ARG A 134 -59.42 14.13 27.08
C ARG A 134 -60.44 13.39 26.21
N LYS A 135 -59.98 12.47 25.36
CA LYS A 135 -60.85 11.67 24.49
C LYS A 135 -61.72 10.71 25.30
N MET A 136 -61.15 10.04 26.29
CA MET A 136 -61.85 9.15 27.21
C MET A 136 -62.90 9.91 28.01
N THR A 137 -62.54 11.06 28.60
CA THR A 137 -63.48 11.91 29.34
C THR A 137 -64.67 12.31 28.46
N LYS A 138 -64.43 12.77 27.23
CA LYS A 138 -65.51 13.09 26.28
C LYS A 138 -66.39 11.89 25.94
N THR A 139 -65.78 10.72 25.77
CA THR A 139 -66.49 9.48 25.44
C THR A 139 -67.39 9.04 26.59
N VAL A 140 -66.84 8.98 27.81
CA VAL A 140 -67.58 8.62 29.03
C VAL A 140 -68.71 9.61 29.31
N VAL A 141 -68.46 10.92 29.18
CA VAL A 141 -69.51 11.94 29.35
C VAL A 141 -70.62 11.76 28.33
N ASN A 142 -70.29 11.51 27.05
CA ASN A 142 -71.30 11.23 26.03
C ASN A 142 -72.08 9.95 26.32
N GLU A 143 -71.43 8.90 26.80
CA GLU A 143 -72.07 7.62 27.14
C GLU A 143 -73.04 7.76 28.31
N ILE A 144 -72.63 8.43 29.40
CA ILE A 144 -73.49 8.75 30.54
C ILE A 144 -74.66 9.64 30.11
N LEU A 145 -74.40 10.69 29.33
CA LEU A 145 -75.48 11.56 28.83
C LEU A 145 -76.49 10.76 28.01
N ASN A 146 -76.02 9.91 27.09
CA ASN A 146 -76.88 9.04 26.29
C ASN A 146 -77.68 8.07 27.16
N GLU A 147 -77.09 7.50 28.21
CA GLU A 147 -77.77 6.59 29.14
C GLU A 147 -78.83 7.33 30.01
N ILE A 148 -78.53 8.55 30.46
CA ILE A 148 -79.49 9.42 31.17
C ILE A 148 -80.65 9.83 30.25
N PHE A 149 -80.38 10.15 28.98
CA PHE A 149 -81.42 10.49 28.01
C PHE A 149 -82.21 9.26 27.52
N ALA A 150 -81.63 8.06 27.56
CA ALA A 150 -82.28 6.80 27.17
C ALA A 150 -83.04 6.12 28.32
N SER A 151 -82.67 6.38 29.58
CA SER A 151 -83.43 5.92 30.75
C SER A 151 -84.68 6.79 30.92
N ASP A 152 -85.86 6.16 30.88
CA ASP A 152 -87.22 6.75 30.91
C ASP A 152 -87.56 7.70 32.10
N SER A 153 -86.57 8.09 32.91
CA SER A 153 -86.74 8.92 34.11
C SER A 153 -86.70 10.44 33.85
N LEU A 154 -86.28 10.88 32.67
CA LEU A 154 -86.29 12.29 32.25
C LEU A 154 -87.10 12.46 30.95
N LYS A 155 -88.43 12.40 31.08
CA LYS A 155 -89.32 13.08 30.13
C LYS A 155 -89.14 14.59 30.29
N ILE A 156 -88.01 15.13 29.79
CA ILE A 156 -87.88 16.57 29.57
C ILE A 156 -88.84 16.88 28.43
N ASP A 157 -90.05 17.30 28.80
CA ASP A 157 -91.06 17.72 27.85
C ASP A 157 -90.52 18.93 27.10
N GLN A 158 -90.43 18.81 25.77
CA GLN A 158 -89.85 19.79 24.85
C GLN A 158 -90.45 21.20 25.03
N LYS A 159 -91.64 21.30 25.63
CA LYS A 159 -92.30 22.55 26.03
C LYS A 159 -91.63 23.29 27.19
N GLU A 160 -91.08 22.60 28.20
CA GLU A 160 -90.41 23.24 29.34
C GLU A 160 -89.07 23.87 28.93
N LEU A 161 -88.31 23.20 28.06
CA LEU A 161 -87.02 23.70 27.58
C LEU A 161 -87.18 25.01 26.79
N ILE A 162 -88.22 25.10 25.95
CA ILE A 162 -88.55 26.28 25.16
C ILE A 162 -89.00 27.44 26.06
N ASN A 163 -89.77 27.17 27.11
CA ASN A 163 -90.20 28.21 28.07
C ASN A 163 -89.05 28.77 28.92
N ILE A 164 -88.08 27.95 29.31
CA ILE A 164 -86.90 28.40 30.07
C ILE A 164 -85.99 29.29 29.22
N ILE A 165 -85.84 28.97 27.92
CA ILE A 165 -85.06 29.79 26.98
C ILE A 165 -85.78 31.12 26.71
N LEU A 166 -87.11 31.11 26.52
CA LEU A 166 -87.90 32.32 26.26
C LEU A 166 -87.98 33.27 27.48
N LYS A 167 -87.98 32.75 28.71
CA LYS A 167 -88.04 33.58 29.93
C LYS A 167 -86.72 34.27 30.29
N LYS A 168 -85.58 33.82 29.73
CA LYS A 168 -84.26 34.44 30.00
C LYS A 168 -83.93 35.61 29.05
N VAL A 169 -84.75 35.85 28.03
CA VAL A 169 -84.58 36.93 27.03
C VAL A 169 -85.71 37.98 27.14
N SER A 170 -86.33 38.11 28.30
CA SER A 170 -87.13 39.28 28.70
C SER A 170 -86.64 39.80 30.04
#